data_AF-A0A2E1S181-F1
#
_entry.id   AF-A0A2E1S181-F1
#
_cell.length_a   1.000
_cell.length_b   1.000
_cell.length_c   1.000
_cell.angle_alpha   90.00
_cell.angle_beta   90.00
_cell.angle_gamma   90.00
#
_symmetry.space_group_name_H-M   'P 1'
#
loop_
_entity.id
_entity.type
_entity.pdbx_description
1 polymer ?
#
loop_
_entity_poly.entity_id
_entity_poly.type
_entity_poly.pdbx_seq_one_letter_code
_entity_poly.pdbx_strand_id
1 'polypeptide(L)'
;MSSPLLKIDIEGWEYRILEDILATDKKLTGLLVEFHDVDLHIDKIVNFIGSFNLDLLHVHVNNNAPISPLGIPMVVEMTFGKAADGDVLAHQFPHALDQPCNAKKPDPVLVFDLA
;
A
#
# COMPACT_ATOMS: atom_id res chain seq x y z
N MET A 1 17.14 7.88 -20.06
CA MET A 1 16.61 6.53 -19.78
C MET A 1 15.27 6.70 -19.09
N SER A 2 14.21 6.05 -19.58
CA SER A 2 12.96 5.93 -18.82
C SER A 2 13.20 5.00 -17.63
N SER A 3 12.75 5.42 -16.45
CA SER A 3 12.78 4.56 -15.26
C SER A 3 11.41 3.87 -15.14
N PRO A 4 11.36 2.56 -14.85
CA PRO A 4 10.12 1.78 -14.82
C PRO A 4 9.25 2.10 -13.59
N LEU A 5 7.94 1.93 -13.78
CA LEU A 5 6.94 1.77 -12.73
C LEU A 5 6.58 0.29 -12.63
N LEU A 6 6.59 -0.26 -11.42
CA LEU A 6 6.36 -1.68 -11.16
C LEU A 6 4.97 -1.87 -10.52
N LYS A 7 4.17 -2.81 -11.03
CA LYS A 7 2.95 -3.31 -10.35
C LYS A 7 3.22 -4.73 -9.84
N ILE A 8 2.87 -5.01 -8.59
CA ILE A 8 2.93 -6.32 -7.95
C ILE A 8 1.56 -6.66 -7.35
N ASP A 9 1.12 -7.88 -7.59
CA ASP A 9 -0.15 -8.45 -7.16
C ASP A 9 0.01 -9.96 -7.34
N ILE A 10 0.49 -10.64 -6.28
CA ILE A 10 0.98 -12.03 -6.33
C ILE A 10 0.51 -12.88 -5.15
N GLU A 11 -0.69 -12.59 -4.63
CA GLU A 11 -1.47 -13.47 -3.75
C GLU A 11 -0.66 -13.99 -2.53
N GLY A 12 -0.03 -13.09 -1.76
CA GLY A 12 0.68 -13.40 -0.52
C GLY A 12 2.19 -13.63 -0.68
N TRP A 13 2.69 -13.65 -1.93
CA TRP A 13 4.12 -13.81 -2.21
C TRP A 13 4.89 -12.48 -2.19
N GLU A 14 4.21 -11.35 -1.97
CA GLU A 14 4.80 -10.01 -1.99
C GLU A 14 5.98 -9.90 -1.01
N TYR A 15 5.83 -10.51 0.18
CA TYR A 15 6.83 -10.48 1.24
C TYR A 15 8.15 -11.14 0.89
N ARG A 16 8.17 -12.04 -0.10
CA ARG A 16 9.38 -12.76 -0.51
C ARG A 16 10.29 -11.92 -1.41
N ILE A 17 9.73 -10.90 -2.07
CA ILE A 17 10.44 -10.08 -3.05
C ILE A 17 10.74 -8.68 -2.53
N LEU A 18 10.37 -8.34 -1.28
CA LEU A 18 10.62 -7.02 -0.70
C LEU A 18 12.11 -6.64 -0.71
N GLU A 19 12.99 -7.57 -0.33
CA GLU A 19 14.45 -7.33 -0.35
C GLU A 19 14.99 -7.11 -1.76
N ASP A 20 14.46 -7.82 -2.77
CA ASP A 20 14.85 -7.64 -4.17
C ASP A 20 14.38 -6.29 -4.72
N ILE A 21 13.20 -5.83 -4.28
CA ILE A 21 12.68 -4.50 -4.60
C ILE A 21 13.58 -3.43 -3.96
N LEU A 22 13.91 -3.56 -2.67
CA LEU A 22 14.82 -2.64 -1.97
C LEU A 22 16.20 -2.59 -2.66
N ALA A 23 16.73 -3.73 -3.10
CA ALA A 23 18.02 -3.80 -3.80
C ALA A 23 18.01 -3.08 -5.17
N THR A 24 16.83 -2.80 -5.73
CA THR A 24 16.67 -2.21 -7.07
C THR A 24 15.88 -0.89 -7.08
N ASP A 25 15.49 -0.38 -5.92
CA ASP A 25 14.58 0.73 -5.72
C ASP A 25 14.99 2.04 -6.42
N LYS A 26 16.29 2.36 -6.44
CA LYS A 26 16.84 3.55 -7.13
C LYS A 26 16.61 3.57 -8.64
N LYS A 27 16.22 2.42 -9.22
CA LYS A 27 15.89 2.31 -10.64
C LYS A 27 14.40 2.55 -10.91
N LEU A 28 13.56 2.57 -9.88
CA LEU A 28 12.11 2.70 -10.01
C LEU A 28 11.68 4.17 -9.96
N THR A 29 10.64 4.52 -10.71
CA THR A 29 9.90 5.79 -10.57
C THR A 29 8.63 5.64 -9.75
N GLY A 30 8.13 4.42 -9.62
CA GLY A 30 6.93 4.11 -8.86
C GLY A 30 6.79 2.62 -8.60
N LEU A 31 6.04 2.30 -7.54
CA LEU A 31 5.65 0.94 -7.18
C LEU A 31 4.16 0.95 -6.81
N LEU A 32 3.40 0.05 -7.39
CA LEU A 32 2.04 -0.31 -6.97
C LEU A 32 2.11 -1.74 -6.45
N VAL A 33 1.69 -1.97 -5.22
CA VAL A 33 1.72 -3.31 -4.61
C VAL A 33 0.43 -3.57 -3.85
N GLU A 34 -0.24 -4.67 -4.16
CA GLU A 34 -1.32 -5.21 -3.35
C GLU A 34 -0.74 -6.20 -2.34
N PHE A 35 -0.76 -5.84 -1.06
CA PHE A 35 -0.34 -6.72 0.02
C PHE A 35 -1.51 -7.57 0.50
N HIS A 36 -1.32 -8.89 0.45
CA HIS A 36 -2.22 -9.87 1.06
C HIS A 36 -1.75 -10.23 2.47
N ASP A 37 -2.61 -10.81 3.31
CA ASP A 37 -2.25 -11.26 4.68
C ASP A 37 -1.60 -10.15 5.54
N VAL A 38 -2.10 -8.92 5.40
CA VAL A 38 -1.54 -7.71 6.03
C VAL A 38 -1.51 -7.81 7.55
N ASP A 39 -2.56 -8.37 8.17
CA ASP A 39 -2.66 -8.57 9.61
C ASP A 39 -1.55 -9.44 10.20
N LEU A 40 -0.99 -10.37 9.40
CA LEU A 40 0.14 -11.22 9.78
C LEU A 40 1.50 -10.57 9.52
N HIS A 41 1.55 -9.49 8.72
CA HIS A 41 2.78 -8.96 8.14
C HIS A 41 2.95 -7.45 8.24
N ILE A 42 2.18 -6.76 9.09
CA ILE A 42 2.30 -5.32 9.36
C ILE A 42 3.77 -4.90 9.56
N ASP A 43 4.51 -5.59 10.41
CA ASP A 43 5.91 -5.22 10.72
C ASP A 43 6.80 -5.22 9.46
N LYS A 44 6.58 -6.17 8.54
CA LYS A 44 7.33 -6.22 7.28
C LYS A 44 6.98 -5.04 6.37
N ILE A 45 5.70 -4.69 6.30
CA ILE A 45 5.21 -3.56 5.50
C ILE A 45 5.77 -2.25 6.06
N VAL A 46 5.71 -2.05 7.38
CA VAL A 46 6.26 -0.86 8.05
C VAL A 46 7.77 -0.74 7.83
N ASN A 47 8.52 -1.84 7.99
CA ASN A 47 9.96 -1.86 7.74
C ASN A 47 10.30 -1.59 6.27
N PHE A 48 9.51 -2.12 5.33
CA PHE A 48 9.66 -1.86 3.91
C PHE A 48 9.44 -0.38 3.59
N ILE A 49 8.34 0.21 4.06
CA ILE A 49 8.04 1.65 3.87
C ILE A 49 9.19 2.51 4.42
N GLY A 50 9.70 2.19 5.62
CA GLY A 50 10.81 2.94 6.23
C GLY A 50 12.16 2.78 5.52
N SER A 51 12.32 1.74 4.69
CA SER A 51 13.58 1.44 3.99
C SER A 51 13.56 1.80 2.51
N PHE A 52 12.38 1.96 1.92
CA PHE A 52 12.22 2.15 0.48
C PHE A 52 12.54 3.57 0.04
N ASN A 53 13.20 3.73 -1.12
CA ASN A 53 13.62 5.03 -1.64
C ASN A 53 12.47 5.92 -2.19
N LEU A 54 11.24 5.43 -2.27
CA LEU A 54 10.07 6.19 -2.74
C LEU A 54 9.08 6.40 -1.60
N ASP A 55 8.39 7.53 -1.65
CA ASP A 55 7.38 7.92 -0.66
C ASP A 55 6.11 7.10 -0.84
N LEU A 56 5.46 6.73 0.26
CA LEU A 56 4.11 6.19 0.23
C LEU A 56 3.13 7.32 -0.07
N LEU A 57 2.49 7.28 -1.23
CA LEU A 57 1.60 8.34 -1.71
C LEU A 57 0.13 8.04 -1.42
N HIS A 58 -0.26 6.76 -1.48
CA HIS A 58 -1.65 6.35 -1.31
C HIS A 58 -1.75 4.94 -0.75
N VAL A 59 -2.80 4.71 0.03
CA VAL A 59 -3.21 3.39 0.52
C VAL A 59 -4.71 3.24 0.26
N HIS A 60 -5.12 2.16 -0.39
CA HIS A 60 -6.53 1.82 -0.55
C HIS A 60 -6.79 0.47 0.10
N VAL A 61 -7.93 0.35 0.79
CA VAL A 61 -8.33 -0.92 1.41
C VAL A 61 -9.15 -1.70 0.40
N ASN A 62 -8.73 -2.93 0.10
CA ASN A 62 -9.50 -3.79 -0.78
C ASN A 62 -10.77 -4.29 -0.06
N ASN A 63 -11.90 -3.67 -0.39
CA ASN A 63 -13.19 -3.94 0.24
C ASN A 63 -13.83 -5.29 -0.12
N ASN A 64 -13.17 -6.08 -0.97
CA ASN A 64 -13.56 -7.45 -1.25
C ASN A 64 -13.01 -8.42 -0.19
N ALA A 65 -11.89 -8.07 0.45
CA ALA A 65 -11.26 -8.81 1.53
C ALA A 65 -11.87 -8.46 2.90
N PRO A 66 -11.82 -9.37 3.89
CA PRO A 66 -12.31 -9.08 5.23
C PRO A 66 -11.35 -8.15 5.99
N ILE A 67 -11.85 -7.63 7.11
CA ILE A 67 -11.07 -6.95 8.14
C ILE A 67 -10.93 -7.92 9.31
N SER A 68 -9.73 -8.04 9.88
CA SER A 68 -9.48 -8.91 11.02
C SER A 68 -10.25 -8.46 12.27
N PRO A 69 -10.42 -9.33 13.29
CA PRO A 69 -11.06 -8.93 14.55
C PRO A 69 -10.37 -7.77 15.28
N LEU A 70 -9.11 -7.48 14.93
CA LEU A 70 -8.34 -6.36 15.47
C LEU A 70 -8.53 -5.05 14.68
N GLY A 71 -9.40 -5.05 13.66
CA GLY A 71 -9.64 -3.87 12.82
C GLY A 71 -8.59 -3.67 11.72
N ILE A 72 -7.74 -4.67 11.44
CA ILE A 72 -6.70 -4.58 10.42
C ILE A 72 -7.25 -5.15 9.09
N PRO A 73 -7.23 -4.39 7.98
CA PRO A 73 -7.59 -4.93 6.67
C PRO A 73 -6.71 -6.11 6.28
N MET A 74 -7.28 -7.17 5.70
CA MET A 74 -6.50 -8.31 5.22
C MET A 74 -5.69 -8.00 3.95
N VAL A 75 -6.21 -7.10 3.11
CA VAL A 75 -5.62 -6.73 1.82
C VAL A 75 -5.63 -5.22 1.66
N VAL A 76 -4.47 -4.66 1.28
CA VAL A 76 -4.31 -3.23 1.00
C VAL A 76 -3.52 -3.02 -0.29
N GLU A 77 -3.93 -2.03 -1.08
CA GLU A 77 -3.24 -1.59 -2.28
C GLU A 77 -2.44 -0.32 -1.94
N MET A 78 -1.11 -0.37 -2.09
CA MET A 78 -0.22 0.74 -1.79
C MET A 78 0.42 1.30 -3.06
N THR A 79 0.47 2.63 -3.17
CA THR A 79 1.13 3.34 -4.27
C THR A 79 2.29 4.15 -3.73
N PHE A 80 3.47 3.94 -4.32
CA PHE A 80 4.69 4.64 -4.02
C PHE A 80 5.20 5.42 -5.22
N GLY A 81 5.80 6.58 -4.96
CA GLY A 81 6.39 7.44 -5.97
C GLY A 81 7.22 8.55 -5.32
N LYS A 82 7.64 9.54 -6.10
CA LYS A 82 8.25 10.74 -5.53
C LYS A 82 7.15 11.72 -5.16
N ALA A 83 7.03 12.06 -3.88
CA ALA A 83 6.12 13.12 -3.46
C ALA A 83 6.57 14.47 -4.04
N ALA A 84 5.62 15.31 -4.43
CA ALA A 84 5.89 16.73 -4.57
C ALA A 84 6.03 17.32 -3.16
N ASP A 85 6.95 18.25 -2.96
CA ASP A 85 7.21 18.86 -1.65
C ASP A 85 5.89 19.29 -0.97
N GLY A 86 5.55 18.65 0.15
CA GLY A 86 4.44 19.04 1.02
C GLY A 86 3.10 18.32 0.83
N ASP A 87 2.96 17.37 -0.11
CA ASP A 87 1.75 16.54 -0.18
C ASP A 87 1.80 15.42 0.86
N VAL A 88 1.17 15.72 1.98
CA VAL A 88 0.97 14.83 3.10
C VAL A 88 0.04 13.69 2.67
N LEU A 89 0.42 12.46 3.05
CA LEU A 89 -0.42 11.27 3.09
C LEU A 89 -1.90 11.63 3.22
N ALA A 90 -2.74 11.13 2.30
CA ALA A 90 -4.18 11.36 2.38
C ALA A 90 -4.66 11.02 3.80
N HIS A 91 -5.15 12.01 4.55
CA HIS A 91 -5.67 11.81 5.91
C HIS A 91 -7.13 11.32 5.91
N GLN A 92 -7.67 11.01 4.73
CA GLN A 92 -9.05 10.58 4.54
C GLN A 92 -9.04 9.30 3.71
N PHE A 93 -9.56 8.23 4.32
CA PHE A 93 -9.74 6.94 3.68
C PHE A 93 -11.22 6.53 3.80
N PRO A 94 -11.91 6.20 2.69
CA PRO A 94 -11.39 6.23 1.32
C PRO A 94 -11.15 7.65 0.80
N HIS A 95 -10.21 7.80 -0.12
CA HIS A 95 -9.99 9.02 -0.87
C HIS A 95 -11.14 9.24 -1.87
N ALA A 96 -11.44 10.51 -2.22
CA ALA A 96 -12.56 10.84 -3.11
C ALA A 96 -12.47 10.25 -4.53
N LEU A 97 -11.26 9.84 -4.94
CA LEU A 97 -11.00 9.19 -6.24
C LEU A 97 -10.92 7.67 -6.15
N ASP A 98 -11.01 7.09 -4.96
CA ASP A 98 -10.97 5.64 -4.80
C ASP A 98 -12.15 4.99 -5.53
N GLN A 99 -11.87 3.85 -6.15
CA GLN A 99 -12.88 3.00 -6.75
C GLN A 99 -12.95 1.70 -5.95
N PRO A 100 -14.12 1.31 -5.46
CA PRO A 100 -14.25 0.09 -4.67
C PRO A 100 -13.93 -1.14 -5.52
N CYS A 101 -13.07 -2.04 -5.01
CA CYS A 101 -12.73 -3.30 -5.69
C CYS A 101 -13.99 -4.16 -5.92
N ASN A 102 -14.94 -4.10 -4.98
CA ASN A 102 -16.28 -4.64 -5.09
C ASN A 102 -17.31 -3.50 -5.11
N ALA A 103 -17.79 -3.13 -6.30
CA ALA A 103 -18.76 -2.04 -6.49
C ALA A 103 -20.11 -2.21 -5.75
N LYS A 104 -20.39 -3.38 -5.16
CA LYS A 104 -21.60 -3.63 -4.35
C LYS A 104 -21.37 -3.40 -2.86
N LYS A 105 -20.14 -3.16 -2.43
CA LYS A 105 -19.75 -2.90 -1.04
C LYS A 105 -19.14 -1.50 -0.96
N PRO A 106 -19.43 -0.73 0.11
CA PRO A 106 -18.69 0.51 0.35
C PRO A 106 -17.26 0.18 0.78
N ASP A 107 -16.33 1.09 0.50
CA ASP A 107 -14.98 1.00 1.06
C ASP A 107 -15.00 1.22 2.59
N PRO A 108 -14.18 0.48 3.35
CA PRO A 108 -14.05 0.71 4.78
C PRO A 108 -13.47 2.09 5.09
N VAL A 109 -14.00 2.74 6.13
CA VAL A 109 -13.41 3.95 6.69
C VAL A 109 -12.28 3.54 7.62
N LEU A 110 -11.06 4.03 7.36
CA LEU A 110 -9.95 3.90 8.30
C LEU A 110 -9.89 5.12 9.20
N VAL A 111 -9.92 4.90 10.51
CA VAL A 111 -9.72 5.93 11.52
C VAL A 111 -8.38 5.64 12.19
N PHE A 112 -7.43 6.56 12.04
CA PHE A 112 -6.18 6.49 12.79
C PHE A 112 -6.39 7.15 14.14
N ASP A 113 -6.23 6.37 15.21
CA ASP A 113 -6.03 6.95 16.53
C ASP A 113 -4.63 7.57 16.54
N LEU A 114 -4.58 8.90 16.38
CA LEU A 114 -3.36 9.67 16.63
C LEU A 114 -3.09 9.62 18.13
N ALA A 115 -2.25 8.68 18.55
CA ALA A 115 -1.67 8.64 19.89
C ALA A 115 -0.51 9.64 20.02
#